data_AF-A0A327VZX3-F1
#
_entry.id   AF-A0A327VZX3-F1
#
_cell.length_a   1.000
_cell.length_b   1.000
_cell.length_c   1.000
_cell.angle_alpha   90.00
_cell.angle_beta   90.00
_cell.angle_gamma   90.00
#
_symmetry.space_group_name_H-M   'P 1'
#
loop_
_entity.id
_entity.type
_entity.pdbx_description
1 polymer ?
#
loop_
_entity_poly.entity_id
_entity_poly.type
_entity_poly.pdbx_seq_one_letter_code
_entity_poly.pdbx_strand_id
1 'polypeptide(L)'
;MTNFDNLTTISRKETIDGLSIPGIIRNGSYYFTDIQVYSDGLIYCWDTVDLELFQQKLDKQWVVTSIPDGQYIHIHSLGQWKIEQGQWEFTPQTYYEFVHALVRQLNPAMENLKSCYGSTTIKKGNVNYAKFPIPNPKPYYISEPSAYSPKRASGDSFNIFFREDNEQLYLAQLSIYPDGHLSITHLPQTRSYTFPELAKLMEQQRILTELPPGVRVHIWGLGSFVATEGDGEPATEKLKEFTNSFMVMNGAEDLVDKCRRILEDYRKNPTEQLKESLKQAYEAIPEHERMYVGDMDVKDIEVRMIIYGEDEIRGWSHYQVAKNRGEQLPGISIPKPKSEQ
;
A
#
# COMPACT_ATOMS: atom_id res chain seq x y z
N MET A 1 -33.90 27.67 -26.52
CA MET A 1 -33.18 26.57 -25.85
C MET A 1 -34.18 25.86 -24.95
N THR A 2 -34.38 24.57 -25.13
CA THR A 2 -35.29 23.79 -24.29
C THR A 2 -34.67 23.67 -22.90
N ASN A 3 -35.39 24.10 -21.86
CA ASN A 3 -34.94 23.97 -20.48
C ASN A 3 -35.10 22.51 -20.04
N PHE A 4 -34.00 21.86 -19.64
CA PHE A 4 -33.96 20.47 -19.17
C PHE A 4 -33.90 20.34 -17.63
N ASP A 5 -34.01 21.45 -16.89
CA ASP A 5 -33.95 21.48 -15.41
C ASP A 5 -35.08 20.67 -14.74
N ASN A 6 -36.14 20.33 -15.47
CA ASN A 6 -37.26 19.53 -14.97
C ASN A 6 -37.12 18.01 -15.23
N LEU A 7 -36.02 17.56 -15.85
CA LEU A 7 -35.77 16.14 -16.07
C LEU A 7 -35.04 15.50 -14.90
N THR A 8 -35.36 14.23 -14.63
CA THR A 8 -34.60 13.43 -13.65
C THR A 8 -33.17 13.21 -14.14
N THR A 9 -32.19 13.67 -13.37
CA THR A 9 -30.79 13.38 -13.63
C THR A 9 -30.46 11.97 -13.18
N ILE A 10 -29.86 11.16 -14.07
CA ILE A 10 -29.47 9.77 -13.80
C ILE A 10 -27.98 9.59 -14.09
N SER A 11 -27.36 8.57 -13.48
CA SER A 11 -25.96 8.20 -13.73
C SER A 11 -25.77 6.68 -13.68
N ARG A 12 -24.66 6.20 -14.24
CA ARG A 12 -24.20 4.81 -14.14
C ARG A 12 -22.71 4.78 -13.82
N LYS A 13 -22.25 3.72 -13.16
CA LYS A 13 -20.83 3.44 -12.93
C LYS A 13 -20.30 2.50 -14.02
N GLU A 14 -19.05 2.70 -14.39
CA GLU A 14 -18.31 1.83 -15.30
C GLU A 14 -17.08 1.29 -14.56
N THR A 15 -16.73 0.03 -14.81
CA THR A 15 -15.50 -0.61 -14.29
C THR A 15 -14.56 -0.84 -15.45
N ILE A 16 -13.30 -0.45 -15.28
CA ILE A 16 -12.25 -0.63 -16.28
C ILE A 16 -11.34 -1.74 -15.78
N ASP A 17 -11.20 -2.79 -16.57
CA ASP A 17 -10.30 -3.90 -16.27
C ASP A 17 -8.85 -3.50 -16.50
N GLY A 18 -7.97 -3.97 -15.63
CA GLY A 18 -6.54 -3.71 -15.70
C GLY A 18 -5.72 -4.84 -15.10
N LEU A 19 -4.42 -4.77 -15.33
CA LEU A 19 -3.42 -5.68 -14.80
C LEU A 19 -2.44 -4.91 -13.92
N SER A 20 -2.03 -5.53 -12.83
CA SER A 20 -0.95 -5.06 -11.96
C SER A 20 0.33 -5.79 -12.35
N ILE A 21 1.39 -5.05 -12.66
CA ILE A 21 2.71 -5.62 -12.95
C ILE A 21 3.78 -4.99 -12.06
N PRO A 22 4.83 -5.74 -11.70
CA PRO A 22 5.99 -5.18 -11.03
C PRO A 22 6.65 -4.03 -11.82
N GLY A 23 7.02 -2.98 -11.12
CA GLY A 23 7.86 -1.90 -11.66
C GLY A 23 8.64 -1.17 -10.56
N ILE A 24 9.51 -0.26 -10.99
CA ILE A 24 10.36 0.53 -10.10
C ILE A 24 10.22 2.01 -10.43
N ILE A 25 9.86 2.81 -9.42
CA ILE A 25 9.86 4.28 -9.51
C ILE A 25 11.16 4.80 -8.90
N ARG A 26 11.85 5.68 -9.62
CA ARG A 26 13.02 6.41 -9.12
C ARG A 26 12.60 7.82 -8.69
N ASN A 27 12.59 8.06 -7.39
CA ASN A 27 12.28 9.36 -6.79
C ASN A 27 13.21 9.65 -5.60
N GLY A 28 14.43 10.10 -5.88
CA GLY A 28 15.51 10.21 -4.88
C GLY A 28 16.12 8.86 -4.49
N SER A 29 15.29 7.83 -4.32
CA SER A 29 15.66 6.40 -4.17
C SER A 29 14.87 5.53 -5.15
N TYR A 30 14.91 4.20 -5.00
CA TYR A 30 14.20 3.23 -5.86
C TYR A 30 13.05 2.55 -5.10
N TYR A 31 11.84 2.71 -5.58
CA TYR A 31 10.62 2.20 -4.96
C TYR A 31 10.04 1.10 -5.83
N PHE A 32 9.94 -0.11 -5.29
CA PHE A 32 9.11 -1.15 -5.87
C PHE A 32 7.65 -0.70 -5.81
N THR A 33 6.94 -0.84 -6.92
CA THR A 33 5.52 -0.56 -6.97
C THR A 33 4.85 -1.41 -8.04
N ASP A 34 3.55 -1.58 -7.86
CA ASP A 34 2.66 -2.15 -8.85
C ASP A 34 2.27 -1.10 -9.88
N ILE A 35 2.80 -1.23 -11.10
CA ILE A 35 2.39 -0.43 -12.26
C ILE A 35 1.07 -1.01 -12.75
N GLN A 36 0.04 -0.17 -12.81
CA GLN A 36 -1.31 -0.60 -13.19
C GLN A 36 -1.57 -0.23 -14.64
N VAL A 37 -1.93 -1.20 -15.46
CA VAL A 37 -2.16 -1.03 -16.90
C VAL A 37 -3.62 -1.35 -17.20
N TYR A 38 -4.34 -0.39 -17.77
CA TYR A 38 -5.79 -0.50 -18.01
C TYR A 38 -6.13 -0.72 -19.48
N SER A 39 -7.32 -1.30 -19.73
CA SER A 39 -7.83 -1.58 -21.08
C SER A 39 -8.08 -0.32 -21.93
N ASP A 40 -8.24 0.84 -21.30
CA ASP A 40 -8.38 2.13 -21.97
C ASP A 40 -7.03 2.82 -22.24
N GLY A 41 -5.92 2.12 -22.03
CA GLY A 41 -4.57 2.60 -22.32
C GLY A 41 -4.00 3.57 -21.29
N LEU A 42 -4.69 3.80 -20.16
CA LEU A 42 -4.10 4.50 -19.02
C LEU A 42 -3.16 3.57 -18.25
N ILE A 43 -2.07 4.16 -17.75
CA ILE A 43 -1.08 3.52 -16.90
C ILE A 43 -0.92 4.35 -15.64
N TYR A 44 -0.98 3.71 -14.47
CA TYR A 44 -0.68 4.37 -13.21
C TYR A 44 0.73 3.99 -12.74
N CYS A 45 1.60 5.00 -12.65
CA CYS A 45 2.99 4.87 -12.21
C CYS A 45 3.36 6.01 -11.23
N TRP A 46 2.54 6.16 -10.18
CA TRP A 46 2.47 7.33 -9.26
C TRP A 46 1.95 8.62 -9.91
N ASP A 47 1.49 8.51 -11.14
CA ASP A 47 0.76 9.51 -11.92
C ASP A 47 -0.02 8.73 -12.98
N THR A 48 -1.23 9.18 -13.33
CA THR A 48 -2.04 8.50 -14.34
C THR A 48 -1.71 9.07 -15.72
N VAL A 49 -1.01 8.29 -16.54
CA VAL A 49 -0.47 8.66 -17.85
C VAL A 49 -1.08 7.84 -18.98
N ASP A 50 -1.03 8.34 -20.21
CA ASP A 50 -1.27 7.53 -21.41
C ASP A 50 0.03 6.85 -21.87
N LEU A 51 -0.04 6.03 -22.92
CA LEU A 51 1.12 5.32 -23.48
C LEU A 51 2.27 6.25 -23.87
N GLU A 52 1.98 7.41 -24.47
CA GLU A 52 3.00 8.38 -24.88
C GLU A 52 3.74 8.94 -23.66
N LEU A 53 3.00 9.42 -22.66
CA LEU A 53 3.60 9.95 -21.45
C LEU A 53 4.30 8.85 -20.63
N PHE A 54 3.84 7.59 -20.67
CA PHE A 54 4.54 6.48 -20.04
C PHE A 54 5.92 6.25 -20.66
N GLN A 55 6.03 6.30 -22.00
CA GLN A 55 7.33 6.26 -22.67
C GLN A 55 8.24 7.41 -22.19
N GLN A 56 7.70 8.62 -22.08
CA GLN A 56 8.46 9.75 -21.55
C GLN A 56 8.89 9.56 -20.09
N LYS A 57 8.11 8.87 -19.25
CA LYS A 57 8.50 8.54 -17.86
C LYS A 57 9.68 7.57 -17.84
N LEU A 58 9.74 6.63 -18.79
CA LEU A 58 10.89 5.75 -18.97
C LEU A 58 12.13 6.52 -19.45
N ASP A 59 11.98 7.38 -20.46
CA ASP A 59 13.09 8.18 -21.01
C ASP A 59 13.71 9.11 -19.96
N LYS A 60 12.87 9.66 -19.09
CA LYS A 60 13.29 10.54 -17.98
C LYS A 60 13.78 9.77 -16.74
N GLN A 61 13.82 8.44 -16.80
CA GLN A 61 14.18 7.58 -15.68
C GLN A 61 13.31 7.79 -14.44
N TRP A 62 12.04 8.18 -14.61
CA TRP A 62 11.05 8.17 -13.53
C TRP A 62 10.60 6.74 -13.25
N VAL A 63 10.22 6.01 -14.30
CA VAL A 63 10.10 4.55 -14.27
C VAL A 63 11.44 3.99 -14.73
N VAL A 64 11.99 3.04 -13.98
CA VAL A 64 13.27 2.38 -14.32
C VAL A 64 13.08 0.87 -14.34
N THR A 65 13.91 0.19 -15.12
CA THR A 65 13.85 -1.28 -15.28
C THR A 65 14.97 -2.01 -14.53
N SER A 66 15.81 -1.26 -13.80
CA SER A 66 16.90 -1.80 -13.01
C SER A 66 17.24 -0.90 -11.85
N ILE A 67 17.82 -1.49 -10.80
CA ILE A 67 18.39 -0.80 -9.65
C ILE A 67 19.89 -1.11 -9.65
N PRO A 68 20.77 -0.09 -9.57
CA PRO A 68 22.21 -0.30 -9.47
C PRO A 68 22.62 -0.99 -8.17
N ASP A 69 23.69 -1.78 -8.22
CA ASP A 69 24.27 -2.41 -7.02
C ASP A 69 24.65 -1.36 -5.96
N GLY A 70 24.43 -1.73 -4.70
CA GLY A 70 24.67 -0.86 -3.54
C GLY A 70 23.57 0.18 -3.27
N GLN A 71 22.50 0.20 -4.06
CA GLN A 71 21.31 1.05 -3.81
C GLN A 71 20.24 0.29 -3.01
N TYR A 72 19.34 1.05 -2.38
CA TYR A 72 18.18 0.50 -1.67
C TYR A 72 16.99 0.33 -2.61
N ILE A 73 16.31 -0.80 -2.50
CA ILE A 73 14.93 -0.99 -2.94
C ILE A 73 14.00 -0.77 -1.74
N HIS A 74 13.02 0.11 -1.89
CA HIS A 74 11.97 0.35 -0.91
C HIS A 74 10.69 -0.35 -1.35
N ILE A 75 10.09 -1.13 -0.47
CA ILE A 75 8.87 -1.88 -0.74
C ILE A 75 7.80 -1.41 0.26
N HIS A 76 6.74 -0.80 -0.27
CA HIS A 76 5.70 -0.19 0.55
C HIS A 76 5.07 -1.20 1.52
N SER A 77 4.94 -0.77 2.79
CA SER A 77 4.46 -1.58 3.93
C SER A 77 5.19 -2.90 4.13
N LEU A 78 6.44 -3.03 3.66
CA LEU A 78 7.23 -4.24 3.87
C LEU A 78 8.62 -3.92 4.41
N GLY A 79 9.32 -2.93 3.85
CA GLY A 79 10.65 -2.55 4.32
C GLY A 79 11.55 -2.00 3.22
N GLN A 80 12.85 -1.97 3.51
CA GLN A 80 13.87 -1.52 2.57
C GLN A 80 15.13 -2.39 2.66
N TRP A 81 15.73 -2.68 1.52
CA TRP A 81 16.96 -3.47 1.45
C TRP A 81 17.93 -2.88 0.46
N LYS A 82 19.19 -2.80 0.84
CA LYS A 82 20.28 -2.62 -0.12
C LYS A 82 20.49 -3.89 -0.90
N ILE A 83 20.67 -3.74 -2.20
CA ILE A 83 20.75 -4.86 -3.12
C ILE A 83 22.09 -4.92 -3.86
N GLU A 84 22.46 -6.12 -4.28
CA GLU A 84 23.59 -6.40 -5.16
C GLU A 84 23.23 -7.47 -6.20
N GLN A 85 24.09 -7.64 -7.21
CA GLN A 85 23.98 -8.70 -8.21
C GLN A 85 22.61 -8.72 -8.91
N GLY A 86 22.11 -7.52 -9.23
CA GLY A 86 20.85 -7.33 -9.95
C GLY A 86 20.89 -7.97 -11.33
N GLN A 87 19.90 -8.79 -11.64
CA GLN A 87 19.67 -9.38 -12.97
C GLN A 87 18.30 -8.93 -13.45
N TRP A 88 18.25 -8.07 -14.47
CA TRP A 88 17.03 -7.39 -14.89
C TRP A 88 16.63 -7.81 -16.30
N GLU A 89 15.34 -8.05 -16.49
CA GLU A 89 14.82 -8.64 -17.73
C GLU A 89 14.60 -7.61 -18.85
N PHE A 90 14.47 -6.34 -18.48
CA PHE A 90 14.06 -5.29 -19.42
C PHE A 90 15.07 -4.16 -19.57
N THR A 91 15.17 -3.68 -20.81
CA THR A 91 15.52 -2.29 -21.12
C THR A 91 14.28 -1.39 -21.06
N PRO A 92 14.42 -0.06 -20.98
CA PRO A 92 13.27 0.86 -21.08
C PRO A 92 12.38 0.59 -22.30
N GLN A 93 12.99 0.35 -23.47
CA GLN A 93 12.27 0.07 -24.71
C GLN A 93 11.47 -1.24 -24.64
N THR A 94 12.09 -2.33 -24.19
CA THR A 94 11.39 -3.63 -24.08
C THR A 94 10.31 -3.63 -22.98
N TYR A 95 10.46 -2.81 -21.93
CA TYR A 95 9.42 -2.66 -20.90
C TYR A 95 8.22 -1.87 -21.44
N TYR A 96 8.47 -0.83 -22.24
CA TYR A 96 7.40 -0.14 -22.97
C TYR A 96 6.64 -1.10 -23.89
N GLU A 97 7.36 -1.91 -24.67
CA GLU A 97 6.75 -2.92 -25.55
C GLU A 97 5.91 -3.94 -24.77
N PHE A 98 6.40 -4.38 -23.61
CA PHE A 98 5.64 -5.25 -22.70
C PHE A 98 4.34 -4.59 -22.23
N VAL A 99 4.40 -3.35 -21.71
CA VAL A 99 3.20 -2.60 -21.29
C VAL A 99 2.22 -2.39 -22.44
N HIS A 100 2.73 -2.04 -23.62
CA HIS A 100 1.90 -1.90 -24.81
C HIS A 100 1.24 -3.24 -25.20
N ALA A 101 1.93 -4.37 -25.05
CA ALA A 101 1.37 -5.70 -25.29
C ALA A 101 0.25 -6.03 -24.29
N LEU A 102 0.38 -5.62 -23.02
CA LEU A 102 -0.67 -5.79 -22.01
C LEU A 102 -1.93 -4.97 -22.33
N VAL A 103 -1.77 -3.71 -22.77
CA VAL A 103 -2.92 -2.91 -23.23
C VAL A 103 -3.60 -3.62 -24.39
N ARG A 104 -2.85 -4.14 -25.37
CA ARG A 104 -3.40 -4.91 -26.50
C ARG A 104 -4.07 -6.22 -26.04
N GLN A 105 -3.56 -6.88 -25.02
CA GLN A 105 -4.20 -8.07 -24.46
C GLN A 105 -5.56 -7.73 -23.84
N LEU A 106 -5.63 -6.62 -23.10
CA LEU A 106 -6.86 -6.14 -22.46
C LEU A 106 -7.85 -5.54 -23.46
N ASN A 107 -7.34 -4.96 -24.54
CA ASN A 107 -8.10 -4.29 -25.60
C ASN A 107 -7.50 -4.65 -26.98
N PRO A 108 -7.86 -5.81 -27.55
CA PRO A 108 -7.27 -6.29 -28.81
C PRO A 108 -7.46 -5.35 -30.01
N ALA A 109 -8.53 -4.57 -30.02
CA ALA A 109 -8.83 -3.61 -31.07
C ALA A 109 -8.04 -2.29 -30.92
N MET A 110 -7.48 -2.01 -29.72
CA MET A 110 -6.83 -0.74 -29.40
C MET A 110 -7.74 0.49 -29.63
N GLU A 111 -9.03 0.33 -29.38
CA GLU A 111 -10.04 1.39 -29.56
C GLU A 111 -10.36 2.10 -28.23
N ASN A 112 -10.88 3.33 -28.30
CA ASN A 112 -11.28 4.14 -27.14
C ASN A 112 -10.17 4.41 -26.12
N LEU A 113 -8.91 4.41 -26.57
CA LEU A 113 -7.77 4.75 -25.71
C LEU A 113 -7.86 6.20 -25.24
N LYS A 114 -7.56 6.41 -23.96
CA LYS A 114 -7.47 7.75 -23.38
C LYS A 114 -6.17 8.41 -23.82
N SER A 115 -6.21 9.74 -23.91
CA SER A 115 -5.02 10.55 -24.09
C SER A 115 -4.96 11.65 -23.04
N CYS A 116 -3.77 11.85 -22.52
CA CYS A 116 -3.41 12.97 -21.68
C CYS A 116 -3.13 14.22 -22.52
N TYR A 117 -3.07 14.18 -23.85
CA TYR A 117 -2.74 15.33 -24.70
C TYR A 117 -1.46 16.06 -24.23
N GLY A 118 -0.40 15.29 -23.95
CA GLY A 118 0.91 15.81 -23.53
C GLY A 118 1.04 16.33 -22.09
N SER A 119 0.00 16.24 -21.25
CA SER A 119 0.09 16.63 -19.83
C SER A 119 -0.92 15.88 -18.97
N THR A 120 -0.53 15.46 -17.76
CA THR A 120 -1.43 14.82 -16.79
C THR A 120 -2.35 15.79 -16.05
N THR A 121 -2.19 17.10 -16.24
CA THR A 121 -2.97 18.13 -15.54
C THR A 121 -3.69 19.11 -16.47
N ILE A 122 -4.80 19.65 -15.98
CA ILE A 122 -5.57 20.74 -16.58
C ILE A 122 -5.68 21.89 -15.57
N LYS A 123 -5.37 23.11 -16.01
CA LYS A 123 -5.49 24.31 -15.18
C LYS A 123 -6.93 24.82 -15.20
N LYS A 124 -7.56 24.97 -14.04
CA LYS A 124 -8.84 25.68 -13.87
C LYS A 124 -8.65 26.80 -12.85
N GLY A 125 -8.72 28.04 -13.31
CA GLY A 125 -8.32 29.19 -12.51
C GLY A 125 -6.83 29.12 -12.13
N ASN A 126 -6.55 29.16 -10.82
CA ASN A 126 -5.18 29.10 -10.27
C ASN A 126 -4.76 27.70 -9.78
N VAL A 127 -5.60 26.69 -10.00
CA VAL A 127 -5.37 25.32 -9.50
C VAL A 127 -5.16 24.36 -10.66
N ASN A 128 -4.17 23.49 -10.52
CA ASN A 128 -3.93 22.37 -11.44
C ASN A 128 -4.70 21.16 -10.93
N TYR A 129 -5.54 20.60 -11.79
CA TYR A 129 -6.30 19.38 -11.52
C TYR A 129 -5.73 18.24 -12.34
N ALA A 130 -5.67 17.03 -11.79
CA ALA A 130 -5.35 15.84 -12.56
C ALA A 130 -6.45 15.62 -13.63
N LYS A 131 -6.05 15.27 -14.85
CA LYS A 131 -7.00 14.96 -15.94
C LYS A 131 -7.74 13.65 -15.69
N PHE A 132 -7.04 12.70 -15.09
CA PHE A 132 -7.58 11.40 -14.70
C PHE A 132 -7.43 11.23 -13.18
N PRO A 133 -8.39 10.57 -12.53
CA PRO A 133 -8.29 10.29 -11.10
C PRO A 133 -7.13 9.33 -10.82
N ILE A 134 -6.62 9.39 -9.59
CA ILE A 134 -5.76 8.32 -9.06
C ILE A 134 -6.64 7.09 -8.88
N PRO A 135 -6.30 5.94 -9.50
CA PRO A 135 -7.07 4.73 -9.32
C PRO A 135 -6.94 4.20 -7.88
N ASN A 136 -7.98 3.51 -7.42
CA ASN A 136 -7.95 2.71 -6.20
C ASN A 136 -8.30 1.26 -6.57
N PRO A 137 -7.37 0.54 -7.23
CA PRO A 137 -7.65 -0.80 -7.69
C PRO A 137 -7.80 -1.75 -6.50
N LYS A 138 -8.65 -2.76 -6.67
CA LYS A 138 -8.76 -3.88 -5.73
C LYS A 138 -8.50 -5.17 -6.49
N PRO A 139 -7.64 -6.07 -5.99
CA PRO A 139 -7.58 -7.42 -6.55
C PRO A 139 -8.97 -8.03 -6.47
N TYR A 140 -9.34 -8.82 -7.47
CA TYR A 140 -10.59 -9.56 -7.44
C TYR A 140 -10.39 -10.96 -8.00
N TYR A 141 -11.28 -11.87 -7.60
CA TYR A 141 -11.44 -13.15 -8.26
C TYR A 141 -12.93 -13.42 -8.51
N ILE A 142 -13.23 -14.39 -9.38
CA ILE A 142 -14.61 -14.77 -9.70
C ILE A 142 -15.06 -15.85 -8.71
N SER A 143 -15.96 -15.50 -7.78
CA SER A 143 -16.41 -16.41 -6.72
C SER A 143 -17.47 -17.41 -7.16
N GLU A 144 -18.24 -17.06 -8.20
CA GLU A 144 -19.28 -17.92 -8.78
C GLU A 144 -19.10 -18.00 -10.31
N PRO A 145 -18.07 -18.71 -10.81
CA PRO A 145 -17.71 -18.69 -12.24
C PRO A 145 -18.78 -19.32 -13.14
N SER A 146 -19.63 -20.18 -12.59
CA SER A 146 -20.76 -20.81 -13.29
C SER A 146 -22.06 -20.02 -13.22
N ALA A 147 -22.12 -18.92 -12.47
CA ALA A 147 -23.32 -18.09 -12.40
C ALA A 147 -23.53 -17.35 -13.73
N TYR A 148 -24.79 -17.12 -14.11
CA TYR A 148 -25.14 -16.36 -15.31
C TYR A 148 -24.51 -14.95 -15.32
N SER A 149 -24.41 -14.35 -14.13
CA SER A 149 -23.67 -13.11 -13.87
C SER A 149 -22.58 -13.40 -12.83
N PRO A 150 -21.34 -13.73 -13.26
CA PRO A 150 -20.26 -14.05 -12.35
C PRO A 150 -20.00 -12.89 -11.39
N LYS A 151 -19.95 -13.19 -10.10
CA LYS A 151 -19.67 -12.19 -9.06
C LYS A 151 -18.17 -12.04 -8.87
N ARG A 152 -17.72 -10.79 -8.81
CA ARG A 152 -16.35 -10.44 -8.43
C ARG A 152 -16.30 -10.26 -6.91
N ALA A 153 -15.49 -11.05 -6.24
CA ALA A 153 -15.12 -10.81 -4.85
C ALA A 153 -13.84 -9.97 -4.85
N SER A 154 -13.95 -8.71 -4.44
CA SER A 154 -12.81 -7.81 -4.30
C SER A 154 -12.16 -7.98 -2.94
N GLY A 155 -10.84 -7.92 -2.90
CA GLY A 155 -10.03 -8.04 -1.70
C GLY A 155 -9.05 -6.89 -1.53
N ASP A 156 -8.16 -7.03 -0.54
CA ASP A 156 -7.00 -6.16 -0.32
C ASP A 156 -5.71 -6.91 -0.66
N SER A 157 -4.66 -6.18 -1.06
CA SER A 157 -3.37 -6.75 -1.47
C SER A 157 -2.19 -6.19 -0.68
N PHE A 158 -1.21 -7.03 -0.41
CA PHE A 158 -0.02 -6.71 0.38
C PHE A 158 1.25 -7.26 -0.26
N ASN A 159 2.36 -6.53 -0.14
CA ASN A 159 3.67 -7.06 -0.49
C ASN A 159 4.16 -8.05 0.57
N ILE A 160 4.69 -9.18 0.13
CA ILE A 160 5.33 -10.19 0.97
C ILE A 160 6.52 -10.79 0.23
N PHE A 161 7.40 -11.50 0.94
CA PHE A 161 8.27 -12.48 0.31
C PHE A 161 7.64 -13.87 0.42
N PHE A 162 7.63 -14.62 -0.68
CA PHE A 162 7.05 -15.95 -0.73
C PHE A 162 8.09 -16.97 -1.18
N ARG A 163 8.28 -18.01 -0.37
CA ARG A 163 9.18 -19.13 -0.66
C ARG A 163 8.40 -20.26 -1.32
N GLU A 164 8.73 -20.52 -2.59
CA GLU A 164 8.14 -21.59 -3.39
C GLU A 164 8.65 -22.98 -2.97
N ASP A 165 8.03 -24.04 -3.50
CA ASP A 165 8.40 -25.44 -3.18
C ASP A 165 9.82 -25.81 -3.65
N ASN A 166 10.35 -25.07 -4.61
CA ASN A 166 11.72 -25.22 -5.11
C ASN A 166 12.74 -24.36 -4.34
N GLU A 167 12.37 -23.83 -3.17
CA GLU A 167 13.16 -22.95 -2.30
C GLU A 167 13.49 -21.57 -2.90
N GLN A 168 13.00 -21.24 -4.10
CA GLN A 168 13.16 -19.88 -4.63
C GLN A 168 12.29 -18.89 -3.87
N LEU A 169 12.86 -17.73 -3.60
CA LEU A 169 12.19 -16.65 -2.89
C LEU A 169 11.75 -15.56 -3.85
N TYR A 170 10.47 -15.20 -3.80
CA TYR A 170 9.87 -14.19 -4.66
C TYR A 170 9.39 -12.98 -3.85
N LEU A 171 9.55 -11.77 -4.39
CA LEU A 171 8.74 -10.63 -3.97
C LEU A 171 7.36 -10.79 -4.61
N ALA A 172 6.40 -11.16 -3.78
CA ALA A 172 5.07 -11.58 -4.19
C ALA A 172 3.99 -10.63 -3.65
N GLN A 173 2.79 -10.75 -4.21
CA GLN A 173 1.61 -10.03 -3.73
C GLN A 173 0.62 -11.01 -3.13
N LEU A 174 0.34 -10.85 -1.82
CA LEU A 174 -0.71 -11.58 -1.10
C LEU A 174 -2.02 -10.80 -1.21
N SER A 175 -3.06 -11.39 -1.79
CA SER A 175 -4.42 -10.84 -1.74
C SER A 175 -5.28 -11.61 -0.75
N ILE A 176 -6.03 -10.88 0.06
CA ILE A 176 -6.97 -11.41 1.06
C ILE A 176 -8.38 -11.02 0.64
N TYR A 177 -9.31 -11.97 0.65
CA TYR A 177 -10.71 -11.76 0.25
C TYR A 177 -11.68 -11.95 1.41
N PRO A 178 -12.89 -11.35 1.36
CA PRO A 178 -13.86 -11.39 2.47
C PRO A 178 -14.30 -12.79 2.89
N ASP A 179 -14.33 -13.74 1.96
CA ASP A 179 -14.70 -15.13 2.20
C ASP A 179 -13.58 -15.99 2.81
N GLY A 180 -12.41 -15.38 3.06
CA GLY A 180 -11.24 -16.05 3.59
C GLY A 180 -10.39 -16.74 2.53
N HIS A 181 -10.69 -16.58 1.24
CA HIS A 181 -9.75 -16.96 0.18
C HIS A 181 -8.49 -16.10 0.26
N LEU A 182 -7.33 -16.72 0.01
CA LEU A 182 -6.07 -16.03 -0.19
C LEU A 182 -5.52 -16.38 -1.58
N SER A 183 -4.99 -15.40 -2.28
CA SER A 183 -4.19 -15.64 -3.50
C SER A 183 -2.81 -15.02 -3.36
N ILE A 184 -1.80 -15.68 -3.90
CA ILE A 184 -0.43 -15.16 -3.99
C ILE A 184 -0.05 -15.08 -5.46
N THR A 185 0.16 -13.86 -5.94
CA THR A 185 0.52 -13.52 -7.33
C THR A 185 1.94 -12.97 -7.40
N HIS A 186 2.38 -12.55 -8.59
CA HIS A 186 3.78 -12.28 -8.94
C HIS A 186 4.69 -13.49 -8.74
N LEU A 187 4.17 -14.64 -9.18
CA LEU A 187 4.82 -15.94 -9.22
C LEU A 187 4.66 -16.53 -10.62
N PRO A 188 5.49 -17.52 -11.01
CA PRO A 188 5.27 -18.29 -12.24
C PRO A 188 3.87 -18.92 -12.31
N GLN A 189 3.32 -19.28 -11.15
CA GLN A 189 1.95 -19.78 -11.00
C GLN A 189 1.33 -19.19 -9.74
N THR A 190 0.11 -18.66 -9.85
CA THR A 190 -0.66 -18.20 -8.70
C THR A 190 -0.86 -19.33 -7.69
N ARG A 191 -0.63 -19.03 -6.41
CA ARG A 191 -0.94 -19.95 -5.31
C ARG A 191 -2.21 -19.52 -4.60
N SER A 192 -2.94 -20.48 -4.06
CA SER A 192 -4.19 -20.26 -3.35
C SER A 192 -4.14 -20.94 -1.99
N TYR A 193 -4.61 -20.23 -0.98
CA TYR A 193 -4.70 -20.69 0.42
C TYR A 193 -5.99 -20.16 1.03
N THR A 194 -6.17 -20.42 2.32
CA THR A 194 -7.25 -19.88 3.14
C THR A 194 -6.69 -19.03 4.29
N PHE A 195 -7.49 -18.07 4.76
CA PHE A 195 -7.09 -17.17 5.85
C PHE A 195 -6.63 -17.92 7.12
N PRO A 196 -7.27 -19.04 7.56
CA PRO A 196 -6.77 -19.84 8.68
C PRO A 196 -5.38 -20.44 8.48
N GLU A 197 -4.91 -20.62 7.24
CA GLU A 197 -3.58 -21.14 6.94
C GLU A 197 -2.48 -20.07 7.01
N LEU A 198 -2.85 -18.78 7.03
CA LEU A 198 -1.91 -17.66 6.96
C LEU A 198 -0.84 -17.70 8.06
N ALA A 199 -1.25 -17.87 9.32
CA ALA A 199 -0.31 -17.93 10.44
C ALA A 199 0.68 -19.10 10.29
N LYS A 200 0.18 -20.26 9.85
CA LYS A 200 1.00 -21.44 9.60
C LYS A 200 2.01 -21.20 8.47
N LEU A 201 1.63 -20.52 7.39
CA LEU A 201 2.55 -20.16 6.31
C LEU A 201 3.68 -19.25 6.80
N MET A 202 3.40 -18.32 7.71
CA MET A 202 4.41 -17.45 8.31
C MET A 202 5.31 -18.22 9.28
N GLU A 203 4.73 -19.06 10.15
CA GLU A 203 5.48 -19.94 11.08
C GLU A 203 6.44 -20.88 10.34
N GLN A 204 6.00 -21.39 9.19
CA GLN A 204 6.79 -22.27 8.32
C GLN A 204 7.80 -21.51 7.44
N GLN A 205 7.90 -20.19 7.56
CA GLN A 205 8.73 -19.32 6.71
C GLN A 205 8.45 -19.52 5.20
N ARG A 206 7.19 -19.83 4.85
CA ARG A 206 6.70 -19.79 3.47
C ARG A 206 6.36 -18.36 3.06
N ILE A 207 5.76 -17.61 3.97
CA ILE A 207 5.60 -16.16 3.87
C ILE A 207 6.60 -15.51 4.81
N LEU A 208 7.41 -14.60 4.28
CA LEU A 208 8.35 -13.79 5.05
C LEU A 208 8.07 -12.31 4.83
N THR A 209 8.39 -11.52 5.85
CA THR A 209 8.29 -10.05 5.84
C THR A 209 9.64 -9.39 6.03
N GLU A 210 10.65 -10.19 6.37
CA GLU A 210 12.04 -9.84 6.56
C GLU A 210 12.90 -10.79 5.71
N LEU A 211 14.07 -10.31 5.27
CA LEU A 211 14.99 -11.09 4.46
C LEU A 211 16.28 -11.41 5.24
N PRO A 212 16.73 -12.67 5.23
CA PRO A 212 18.09 -12.99 5.63
C PRO A 212 19.12 -12.30 4.72
N PRO A 213 20.26 -11.82 5.25
CA PRO A 213 21.35 -11.30 4.42
C PRO A 213 21.87 -12.33 3.43
N GLY A 214 22.15 -11.89 2.20
CA GLY A 214 22.71 -12.71 1.12
C GLY A 214 21.69 -13.56 0.36
N VAL A 215 20.39 -13.43 0.64
CA VAL A 215 19.35 -14.17 -0.09
C VAL A 215 19.06 -13.55 -1.46
N ARG A 216 18.91 -14.38 -2.49
CA ARG A 216 18.42 -13.94 -3.80
C ARG A 216 16.89 -13.90 -3.81
N VAL A 217 16.34 -12.76 -4.18
CA VAL A 217 14.91 -12.52 -4.34
C VAL A 217 14.60 -12.34 -5.83
N HIS A 218 13.57 -13.01 -6.30
CA HIS A 218 13.03 -12.89 -7.64
C HIS A 218 11.81 -11.98 -7.66
N ILE A 219 11.74 -11.08 -8.63
CA ILE A 219 10.55 -10.29 -8.94
C ILE A 219 10.03 -10.82 -10.28
N TRP A 220 8.98 -11.62 -10.24
CA TRP A 220 8.47 -12.30 -11.42
C TRP A 220 8.08 -11.29 -12.52
N GLY A 221 8.67 -11.43 -13.71
CA GLY A 221 8.44 -10.51 -14.82
C GLY A 221 9.10 -9.14 -14.63
N LEU A 222 10.25 -9.08 -13.94
CA LEU A 222 11.08 -7.87 -13.86
C LEU A 222 12.58 -8.19 -13.66
N GLY A 223 12.91 -9.13 -12.78
CA GLY A 223 14.30 -9.50 -12.52
C GLY A 223 14.54 -10.20 -11.18
N SER A 224 15.79 -10.15 -10.70
CA SER A 224 16.17 -10.64 -9.38
C SER A 224 17.33 -9.84 -8.80
N PHE A 225 17.52 -9.92 -7.49
CA PHE A 225 18.62 -9.27 -6.78
C PHE A 225 19.02 -10.05 -5.53
N VAL A 226 20.19 -9.77 -4.97
CA VAL A 226 20.62 -10.29 -3.66
C VAL A 226 20.43 -9.19 -2.62
N ALA A 227 19.64 -9.44 -1.58
CA ALA A 227 19.49 -8.52 -0.46
C ALA A 227 20.70 -8.63 0.48
N THR A 228 21.33 -7.51 0.85
CA THR A 228 22.58 -7.51 1.64
C THR A 228 22.40 -6.96 3.05
N GLU A 229 21.79 -5.78 3.17
CA GLU A 229 21.47 -5.13 4.43
C GLU A 229 20.08 -4.48 4.32
N GLY A 230 19.32 -4.44 5.41
CA GLY A 230 17.99 -3.86 5.41
C GLY A 230 17.15 -4.36 6.56
N ASP A 231 15.99 -3.75 6.68
CA ASP A 231 15.01 -3.98 7.72
C ASP A 231 13.62 -4.16 7.08
N GLY A 232 12.90 -5.16 7.58
CA GLY A 232 11.53 -5.45 7.19
C GLY A 232 10.58 -5.30 8.37
N GLU A 233 9.30 -5.25 8.08
CA GLU A 233 8.25 -5.27 9.09
C GLU A 233 8.25 -6.62 9.83
N PRO A 234 8.26 -6.64 11.17
CA PRO A 234 8.21 -7.87 11.93
C PRO A 234 6.98 -8.72 11.56
N ALA A 235 7.17 -10.03 11.41
CA ALA A 235 6.11 -10.96 11.04
C ALA A 235 4.85 -10.86 11.93
N THR A 236 5.03 -10.62 13.23
CA THR A 236 3.93 -10.44 14.19
C THR A 236 3.12 -9.16 13.94
N GLU A 237 3.77 -8.06 13.57
CA GLU A 237 3.10 -6.80 13.25
C GLU A 237 2.40 -6.89 11.89
N LYS A 238 3.03 -7.52 10.91
CA LYS A 238 2.40 -7.76 9.60
C LYS A 238 1.16 -8.66 9.70
N LEU A 239 1.18 -9.66 10.58
CA LEU A 239 0.01 -10.52 10.81
C LEU A 239 -1.17 -9.73 11.41
N LYS A 240 -0.91 -8.72 12.26
CA LYS A 240 -1.96 -7.81 12.73
C LYS A 240 -2.59 -7.02 11.58
N GLU A 241 -1.78 -6.51 10.65
CA GLU A 241 -2.26 -5.78 9.47
C GLU A 241 -3.15 -6.65 8.57
N PHE A 242 -2.71 -7.88 8.27
CA PHE A 242 -3.50 -8.85 7.50
C PHE A 242 -4.83 -9.19 8.18
N THR A 243 -4.78 -9.35 9.51
CA THR A 243 -5.97 -9.69 10.31
C THR A 243 -6.94 -8.52 10.39
N ASN A 244 -6.45 -7.29 10.57
CA ASN A 244 -7.28 -6.10 10.56
C ASN A 244 -8.00 -5.97 9.20
N SER A 245 -7.28 -6.07 8.08
CA SER A 245 -7.89 -5.99 6.74
C SER A 245 -8.97 -7.05 6.52
N PHE A 246 -8.71 -8.32 6.89
CA PHE A 246 -9.71 -9.38 6.80
C PHE A 246 -10.97 -9.09 7.63
N MET A 247 -10.80 -8.58 8.86
CA MET A 247 -11.89 -8.25 9.77
C MET A 247 -12.70 -7.04 9.26
N VAL A 248 -12.04 -5.99 8.80
CA VAL A 248 -12.68 -4.78 8.24
C VAL A 248 -13.49 -5.13 7.00
N MET A 249 -12.96 -5.95 6.10
CA MET A 249 -13.70 -6.46 4.94
C MET A 249 -14.96 -7.26 5.33
N ASN A 250 -14.97 -7.84 6.54
CA ASN A 250 -16.11 -8.56 7.13
C ASN A 250 -16.96 -7.68 8.09
N GLY A 251 -16.81 -6.36 8.02
CA GLY A 251 -17.67 -5.40 8.73
C GLY A 251 -17.25 -5.08 10.16
N ALA A 252 -16.07 -5.52 10.61
CA ALA A 252 -15.51 -5.04 11.87
C ALA A 252 -15.08 -3.56 11.78
N GLU A 253 -15.05 -2.88 12.94
CA GLU A 253 -14.44 -1.56 13.07
C GLU A 253 -12.92 -1.68 12.86
N ASP A 254 -12.35 -0.79 12.05
CA ASP A 254 -10.90 -0.69 11.85
C ASP A 254 -10.18 -0.40 13.17
N LEU A 255 -9.01 -0.99 13.39
CA LEU A 255 -8.29 -0.86 14.66
C LEU A 255 -7.89 0.59 14.99
N VAL A 256 -7.51 1.39 13.99
CA VAL A 256 -7.16 2.80 14.18
C VAL A 256 -8.42 3.59 14.56
N ASP A 257 -9.54 3.36 13.86
CA ASP A 257 -10.81 4.02 14.16
C ASP A 257 -11.35 3.63 15.55
N LYS A 258 -11.24 2.35 15.92
CA LYS A 258 -11.56 1.86 17.26
C LYS A 258 -10.74 2.56 18.33
N CYS A 259 -9.43 2.71 18.11
CA CYS A 259 -8.54 3.40 19.05
C CYS A 259 -8.87 4.89 19.15
N ARG A 260 -9.16 5.56 18.02
CA ARG A 260 -9.62 6.96 17.98
C ARG A 260 -10.89 7.17 18.79
N ARG A 261 -11.88 6.30 18.60
CA ARG A 261 -13.14 6.37 19.36
C ARG A 261 -12.91 6.23 20.87
N ILE A 262 -12.08 5.27 21.29
CA ILE A 262 -11.75 5.08 22.71
C ILE A 262 -10.97 6.29 23.26
N LEU A 263 -10.06 6.88 22.46
CA LEU A 263 -9.36 8.11 22.81
C LEU A 263 -10.34 9.27 23.02
N GLU A 264 -11.35 9.43 22.16
CA GLU A 264 -12.41 10.43 22.35
C GLU A 264 -13.24 10.19 23.61
N ASP A 265 -13.57 8.94 23.92
CA ASP A 265 -14.28 8.58 25.15
C ASP A 265 -13.44 8.89 26.40
N TYR A 266 -12.14 8.59 26.36
CA TYR A 266 -11.19 8.95 27.42
C TYR A 266 -11.08 10.47 27.60
N ARG A 267 -11.00 11.25 26.51
CA ARG A 267 -10.97 12.72 26.58
C ARG A 267 -12.22 13.31 27.25
N LYS A 268 -13.39 12.71 27.02
CA LYS A 268 -14.66 13.15 27.63
C LYS A 268 -14.77 12.74 29.10
N ASN A 269 -14.27 11.56 29.46
CA ASN A 269 -14.39 11.00 30.80
C ASN A 269 -13.15 10.18 31.17
N PRO A 270 -12.05 10.81 31.62
CA PRO A 270 -10.81 10.10 31.90
C PRO A 270 -10.96 9.18 33.12
N THR A 271 -10.78 7.88 32.90
CA THR A 271 -10.85 6.82 33.92
C THR A 271 -9.75 5.79 33.70
N GLU A 272 -9.33 5.08 34.75
CA GLU A 272 -8.35 3.99 34.62
C GLU A 272 -8.82 2.88 33.67
N GLN A 273 -10.13 2.58 33.67
CA GLN A 273 -10.71 1.59 32.77
C GLN A 273 -10.58 1.99 31.29
N LEU A 274 -10.84 3.27 30.97
CA LEU A 274 -10.68 3.78 29.61
C LEU A 274 -9.20 3.91 29.23
N LYS A 275 -8.31 4.22 30.18
CA LYS A 275 -6.85 4.22 29.96
C LYS A 275 -6.34 2.83 29.57
N GLU A 276 -6.75 1.79 30.30
CA GLU A 276 -6.42 0.40 29.98
C GLU A 276 -7.05 -0.05 28.64
N SER A 277 -8.31 0.33 28.39
CA SER A 277 -8.96 0.02 27.11
C SER A 277 -8.26 0.69 25.92
N LEU A 278 -7.79 1.93 26.10
CA LEU A 278 -7.03 2.67 25.12
C LEU A 278 -5.69 1.97 24.85
N LYS A 279 -4.98 1.55 25.91
CA LYS A 279 -3.73 0.79 25.78
C LYS A 279 -3.92 -0.49 24.97
N GLN A 280 -4.92 -1.29 25.31
CA GLN A 280 -5.23 -2.53 24.58
C GLN A 280 -5.57 -2.28 23.11
N ALA A 281 -6.37 -1.24 22.82
CA ALA A 281 -6.70 -0.88 21.44
C ALA A 281 -5.48 -0.37 20.66
N TYR A 282 -4.62 0.42 21.30
CA TYR A 282 -3.41 0.98 20.69
C TYR A 282 -2.36 -0.10 20.40
N GLU A 283 -2.10 -1.01 21.34
CA GLU A 283 -1.12 -2.10 21.17
C GLU A 283 -1.55 -3.16 20.14
N ALA A 284 -2.88 -3.26 19.88
CA ALA A 284 -3.43 -4.10 18.83
C ALA A 284 -3.17 -3.57 17.41
N ILE A 285 -2.94 -2.27 17.23
CA ILE A 285 -2.60 -1.66 15.93
C ILE A 285 -1.16 -2.05 15.56
N PRO A 286 -0.89 -2.41 14.28
CA PRO A 286 0.48 -2.56 13.78
C PRO A 286 1.33 -1.32 14.08
N GLU A 287 2.56 -1.50 14.56
CA GLU A 287 3.39 -0.39 15.04
C GLU A 287 3.50 0.79 14.05
N HIS A 288 3.72 0.51 12.77
CA HIS A 288 3.85 1.55 11.75
C HIS A 288 2.54 2.31 11.43
N GLU A 289 1.38 1.77 11.81
CA GLU A 289 0.07 2.41 11.64
C GLU A 289 -0.37 3.23 12.86
N ARG A 290 0.25 3.01 14.03
CA ARG A 290 -0.12 3.71 15.28
C ARG A 290 -0.10 5.22 15.14
N MET A 291 0.84 5.76 14.36
CA MET A 291 0.95 7.21 14.11
C MET A 291 -0.32 7.83 13.53
N TYR A 292 -1.19 7.03 12.89
CA TYR A 292 -2.45 7.52 12.34
C TYR A 292 -3.54 7.70 13.40
N VAL A 293 -3.37 7.26 14.65
CA VAL A 293 -4.41 7.43 15.67
C VAL A 293 -4.67 8.91 15.98
N GLY A 294 -3.66 9.76 16.01
CA GLY A 294 -3.86 11.20 16.19
C GLY A 294 -3.84 12.00 14.89
N ASP A 295 -3.64 13.31 15.01
CA ASP A 295 -3.56 14.20 13.84
C ASP A 295 -2.16 14.17 13.17
N MET A 296 -2.05 14.84 12.03
CA MET A 296 -0.81 14.85 11.23
C MET A 296 0.40 15.48 11.94
N ASP A 297 0.18 16.35 12.92
CA ASP A 297 1.24 17.13 13.57
C ASP A 297 1.74 16.41 14.84
N VAL A 298 0.80 15.94 15.65
CA VAL A 298 1.03 15.29 16.94
C VAL A 298 1.21 13.78 16.79
N LYS A 299 0.65 13.17 15.74
CA LYS A 299 0.61 11.72 15.55
C LYS A 299 0.03 11.03 16.79
N ASP A 300 0.61 9.95 17.26
CA ASP A 300 0.15 9.17 18.40
C ASP A 300 0.74 9.59 19.75
N ILE A 301 1.46 10.71 19.81
CA ILE A 301 2.15 11.15 21.03
C ILE A 301 1.18 11.33 22.21
N GLU A 302 -0.01 11.90 21.97
CA GLU A 302 -1.02 12.04 23.03
C GLU A 302 -1.43 10.68 23.62
N VAL A 303 -1.64 9.67 22.75
CA VAL A 303 -2.01 8.32 23.18
C VAL A 303 -0.90 7.71 24.02
N ARG A 304 0.35 7.81 23.55
CA ARG A 304 1.54 7.33 24.28
C ARG A 304 1.68 8.02 25.65
N MET A 305 1.50 9.34 25.69
CA MET A 305 1.54 10.09 26.96
C MET A 305 0.47 9.64 27.94
N ILE A 306 -0.75 9.33 27.47
CA ILE A 306 -1.83 8.81 28.31
C ILE A 306 -1.48 7.43 28.88
N ILE A 307 -0.96 6.50 28.06
CA ILE A 307 -0.80 5.08 28.46
C ILE A 307 0.56 4.75 29.09
N TYR A 308 1.63 5.44 28.71
CA TYR A 308 3.00 5.18 29.18
C TYR A 308 3.59 6.33 30.03
N GLY A 309 2.98 7.52 30.00
CA GLY A 309 3.34 8.66 30.84
C GLY A 309 3.85 9.88 30.05
N GLU A 310 3.81 11.05 30.70
CA GLU A 310 4.07 12.35 30.03
C GLU A 310 5.46 12.49 29.42
N ASP A 311 6.45 11.73 29.89
CA ASP A 311 7.82 11.77 29.35
C ASP A 311 7.92 11.27 27.90
N GLU A 312 6.90 10.58 27.39
CA GLU A 312 6.79 10.17 25.98
C GLU A 312 6.87 11.36 25.01
N ILE A 313 6.48 12.57 25.44
CA ILE A 313 6.61 13.79 24.63
C ILE A 313 8.05 14.05 24.20
N ARG A 314 9.04 13.56 24.96
CA ARG A 314 10.46 13.68 24.61
C ARG A 314 10.79 12.89 23.36
N GLY A 315 10.05 11.84 23.02
CA GLY A 315 10.24 11.09 21.78
C GLY A 315 9.73 11.81 20.52
N TRP A 316 8.91 12.85 20.68
CA TRP A 316 8.32 13.57 19.55
C TRP A 316 9.35 14.40 18.79
N SER A 317 9.34 14.30 17.45
CA SER A 317 10.31 15.00 16.59
C SER A 317 10.32 16.51 16.79
N HIS A 318 9.16 17.15 16.96
CA HIS A 318 9.08 18.60 17.20
C HIS A 318 9.71 19.00 18.53
N TYR A 319 9.53 18.18 19.57
CA TYR A 319 10.19 18.40 20.86
C TYR A 319 11.71 18.32 20.74
N GLN A 320 12.23 17.31 20.03
CA GLN A 320 13.67 17.14 19.81
C GLN A 320 14.28 18.28 18.97
N VAL A 321 13.59 18.72 17.91
CA VAL A 321 14.04 19.83 17.08
C VAL A 321 14.06 21.14 17.89
N ALA A 322 13.00 21.45 18.63
CA ALA A 322 12.94 22.65 19.47
C ALA A 322 14.06 22.65 20.53
N LYS A 323 14.27 21.50 21.20
CA LYS A 323 15.34 21.31 22.18
C LYS A 323 16.72 21.56 21.57
N ASN A 324 17.00 20.99 20.41
CA ASN A 324 18.30 21.13 19.74
C ASN A 324 18.55 22.57 19.25
N ARG A 325 17.49 23.34 18.99
CA ARG A 325 17.58 24.75 18.58
C ARG A 325 17.54 25.73 19.75
N GLY A 326 17.35 25.25 20.99
CA GLY A 326 17.15 26.12 22.15
C GLY A 326 15.85 26.92 22.10
N GLU A 327 14.86 26.44 21.34
CA GLU A 327 13.55 27.05 21.20
C GLU A 327 12.62 26.63 22.35
N GLN A 328 11.47 27.30 22.46
CA GLN A 328 10.44 26.92 23.42
C GLN A 328 9.94 25.50 23.13
N LEU A 329 9.98 24.64 24.14
CA LEU A 329 9.56 23.24 24.01
C LEU A 329 8.03 23.18 23.84
N PRO A 330 7.54 22.42 22.84
CA PRO A 330 6.11 22.24 22.67
C PRO A 330 5.55 21.38 23.81
N GLY A 331 4.32 21.68 24.22
CA GLY A 331 3.60 20.94 25.26
C GLY A 331 2.29 20.40 24.73
N ILE A 332 1.88 19.24 25.23
CA ILE A 332 0.58 18.62 24.92
C ILE A 332 -0.13 18.42 26.25
N SER A 333 -1.33 18.99 26.39
CA SER A 333 -2.16 18.82 27.58
C SER A 333 -2.95 17.53 27.46
N ILE A 334 -2.74 16.59 28.37
CA ILE A 334 -3.50 15.33 28.42
C ILE A 334 -4.52 15.34 29.58
N PRO A 335 -5.75 14.85 29.38
CA PRO A 335 -6.69 14.66 30.46
C PRO A 335 -6.23 13.52 31.38
N LYS A 336 -6.34 13.73 32.70
CA LYS A 336 -5.94 12.74 33.72
C LYS A 336 -7.14 12.13 34.44
N PRO A 337 -7.10 10.84 34.81
CA PRO A 337 -8.10 10.24 35.67
C PRO A 337 -8.18 10.98 37.01
N LYS A 338 -9.36 11.02 37.65
CA LYS A 338 -9.53 11.69 38.95
C LYS A 338 -8.64 11.13 40.07
N SER A 339 -8.13 9.91 39.90
CA SER A 339 -7.15 9.27 40.79
C SER A 339 -5.73 9.82 40.65
N GLU A 340 -5.41 10.51 39.55
CA GLU A 340 -4.08 11.05 39.21
C GLU A 340 -4.06 12.60 39.15
N GLN A 341 -5.17 13.26 39.52
CA GLN A 341 -5.28 14.71 39.73
C GLN A 341 -5.11 15.03 41.21
#